data_AF-A0A367JA81-F1
#
_entry.id   AF-A0A367JA81-F1
#
_cell.length_a   1.000
_cell.length_b   1.000
_cell.length_c   1.000
_cell.angle_alpha   90.00
_cell.angle_beta   90.00
_cell.angle_gamma   90.00
#
_symmetry.space_group_name_H-M   'P 1'
#
loop_
_entity.id
_entity.type
_entity.pdbx_description
1 polymer ?
#
loop_
_entity_poly.entity_id
_entity_poly.type
_entity_poly.pdbx_seq_one_letter_code
_entity_poly.pdbx_strand_id
1 'polypeptide(L)'
;MSVQQHDLETLARVCKDGVCHCDWRLTLQDCVESKPMTIIHGIHIGLSGITVLLGIVLLTYRVVFKGHRLFDINLSKGCFRPKPIDCMLLFIIIFNLLRLISSTVLITDICPDMISRSFLYEFPWQFGFGSFALYLIGIAQTLSDSHRVLANSWLPSPRLVDFIGGSIFLAPFIVNNVMALAAGILAERDLHLAQLFTRLLYIMWFVHCSSLAVAVMFAGVRLIGILREHLKKFNTSGPRYISVQTGIFKIRAVVTIITICLMMFAVFLLIFGILREIIVVNLVGSVVLGAVWNFLGAVATMGVEIAIIFNPKVDDNADLGLKTSSAEKSISQTPQFVTYSNFSAQEYSATTSNNNQNGVQGTLSHNAFDELKLQQLQYQKVFQKHNNHQSPHNNSSDKQQVAQMK
;
A
#
# COMPACT_ATOMS: atom_id res chain seq x y z
N MET A 1 38.98 45.53 -8.98
CA MET A 1 39.10 44.90 -7.65
C MET A 1 38.72 43.44 -7.81
N SER A 2 39.72 42.56 -8.00
CA SER A 2 39.54 41.12 -7.98
C SER A 2 39.34 40.69 -6.53
N VAL A 3 38.08 40.51 -6.12
CA VAL A 3 37.77 39.86 -4.83
C VAL A 3 38.50 38.52 -4.84
N GLN A 4 39.44 38.33 -3.92
CA GLN A 4 40.06 37.03 -3.69
C GLN A 4 38.93 36.06 -3.35
N GLN A 5 38.55 35.29 -4.35
CA GLN A 5 37.47 34.31 -4.39
C GLN A 5 37.92 33.04 -3.65
N HIS A 6 38.44 33.19 -2.44
CA HIS A 6 39.04 32.07 -1.72
C HIS A 6 37.99 31.22 -1.00
N ASP A 7 36.91 31.84 -0.52
CA ASP A 7 35.77 31.13 0.08
C ASP A 7 34.45 31.77 -0.41
N LEU A 8 33.68 31.04 -1.20
CA LEU A 8 32.33 31.42 -1.64
C LEU A 8 31.36 30.35 -1.17
N GLU A 9 30.42 30.73 -0.31
CA GLU A 9 29.38 29.84 0.18
C GLU A 9 28.02 30.31 -0.33
N THR A 10 27.29 29.39 -0.94
CA THR A 10 25.90 29.55 -1.38
C THR A 10 25.13 28.31 -0.97
N LEU A 11 23.80 28.33 -1.09
CA LEU A 11 23.02 27.13 -0.77
C LEU A 11 23.38 25.96 -1.69
N ALA A 12 23.69 26.23 -2.97
CA ALA A 12 23.98 25.19 -3.96
C ALA A 12 25.47 24.79 -4.03
N ARG A 13 26.39 25.65 -3.58
CA ARG A 13 27.85 25.44 -3.74
C ARG A 13 28.62 25.93 -2.51
N VAL A 14 29.64 25.17 -2.12
CA VAL A 14 30.59 25.53 -1.07
C VAL A 14 31.99 25.45 -1.66
N CYS A 15 32.67 26.59 -1.82
CA CYS A 15 34.05 26.65 -2.31
C CYS A 15 35.01 26.88 -1.14
N LYS A 16 36.01 25.99 -1.01
CA LYS A 16 37.10 26.08 -0.03
C LYS A 16 38.43 25.86 -0.72
N ASP A 17 39.42 26.70 -0.44
CA ASP A 17 40.77 26.58 -1.02
C ASP A 17 40.79 26.52 -2.56
N GLY A 18 39.86 27.22 -3.21
CA GLY A 18 39.71 27.22 -4.67
C GLY A 18 39.05 25.96 -5.26
N VAL A 19 38.62 25.00 -4.43
CA VAL A 19 37.85 23.82 -4.84
C VAL A 19 36.38 24.01 -4.49
N CYS A 20 35.51 23.96 -5.49
CA CYS A 20 34.07 24.08 -5.30
C CYS A 20 33.37 22.72 -5.23
N HIS A 21 32.57 22.56 -4.18
CA HIS A 21 31.74 21.39 -3.92
C HIS A 21 30.27 21.72 -4.13
N CYS A 22 29.54 20.81 -4.74
CA CYS A 22 28.12 21.01 -5.07
C CYS A 22 27.21 20.30 -4.07
N ASP A 23 26.13 20.97 -3.68
CA ASP A 23 24.95 20.28 -3.18
C ASP A 23 24.23 19.65 -4.38
N TRP A 24 24.42 18.35 -4.56
CA TRP A 24 23.90 17.56 -5.69
C TRP A 24 22.38 17.57 -5.82
N ARG A 25 21.65 18.08 -4.82
CA ARG A 25 20.21 18.28 -4.92
C ARG A 25 19.86 19.51 -5.75
N LEU A 26 20.74 20.51 -5.73
CA LEU A 26 20.50 21.84 -6.28
C LEU A 26 21.36 22.14 -7.49
N THR A 27 22.58 21.63 -7.62
CA THR A 27 23.35 21.85 -8.86
C THR A 27 24.41 20.78 -9.06
N LEU A 28 24.75 20.53 -10.33
CA LEU A 28 25.82 19.61 -10.75
C LEU A 28 26.95 20.31 -11.50
N GLN A 29 26.78 21.60 -11.81
CA GLN A 29 27.71 22.33 -12.67
C GLN A 29 28.84 22.95 -11.84
N ASP A 30 30.03 23.04 -12.44
CA ASP A 30 31.22 23.73 -11.91
C ASP A 30 31.73 23.21 -10.54
N CYS A 31 31.58 21.92 -10.26
CA CYS A 31 32.08 21.29 -9.04
C CYS A 31 32.83 19.99 -9.31
N VAL A 32 33.63 19.56 -8.35
CA VAL A 32 34.39 18.31 -8.44
C VAL A 32 33.50 17.06 -8.50
N GLU A 33 32.28 17.13 -7.95
CA GLU A 33 31.28 16.05 -8.00
C GLU A 33 30.54 15.96 -9.35
N SER A 34 30.75 16.90 -10.28
CA SER A 34 29.91 17.06 -11.47
C SER A 34 29.77 15.77 -12.29
N LYS A 35 30.90 15.16 -12.66
CA LYS A 35 30.93 13.92 -13.45
C LYS A 35 30.28 12.73 -12.74
N PRO A 36 30.69 12.34 -11.50
CA PRO A 36 30.07 11.20 -10.83
C PRO A 36 28.57 11.42 -10.55
N MET A 37 28.16 12.64 -10.17
CA MET A 37 26.73 12.91 -9.90
C MET A 37 25.88 12.92 -11.16
N THR A 38 26.41 13.41 -12.29
CA THR A 38 25.72 13.32 -13.58
C THR A 38 25.47 11.87 -13.99
N ILE A 39 26.44 10.97 -13.76
CA ILE A 39 26.27 9.54 -13.99
C ILE A 39 25.19 8.94 -13.09
N ILE A 40 25.22 9.27 -11.79
CA ILE A 40 24.22 8.80 -10.82
C ILE A 40 22.81 9.23 -11.24
N HIS A 41 22.62 10.50 -11.57
CA HIS A 41 21.31 11.01 -12.02
C HIS A 41 20.89 10.40 -13.36
N GLY A 42 21.83 10.13 -14.28
CA GLY A 42 21.57 9.45 -15.54
C GLY A 42 21.06 8.01 -15.35
N ILE A 43 21.70 7.23 -14.47
CA ILE A 43 21.25 5.88 -14.12
C ILE A 43 19.87 5.94 -13.44
N HIS A 44 19.67 6.90 -12.54
CA HIS A 44 18.40 7.09 -11.84
C HIS A 44 17.25 7.42 -12.81
N ILE A 45 17.48 8.24 -13.84
CA ILE A 45 16.51 8.49 -14.93
C ILE A 45 16.10 7.16 -15.59
N GLY A 46 17.07 6.31 -15.94
CA GLY A 46 16.82 5.00 -16.53
C GLY A 46 15.99 4.09 -15.62
N LEU A 47 16.36 3.98 -14.34
CA LEU A 47 15.64 3.18 -13.35
C LEU A 47 14.21 3.67 -13.14
N SER A 48 14.01 4.98 -12.92
CA SER A 48 12.67 5.54 -12.77
C SER A 48 11.82 5.36 -14.04
N GLY A 49 12.42 5.45 -15.23
CA GLY A 49 11.73 5.18 -16.50
C GLY A 49 11.21 3.74 -16.58
N ILE A 50 12.04 2.76 -16.19
CA ILE A 50 11.62 1.34 -16.14
C ILE A 50 10.48 1.15 -15.14
N THR A 51 10.58 1.71 -13.93
CA THR A 51 9.52 1.64 -12.91
C THR A 51 8.22 2.27 -13.40
N VAL A 52 8.27 3.43 -14.08
CA VAL A 52 7.06 4.04 -14.66
C VAL A 52 6.40 3.12 -15.68
N LEU A 53 7.16 2.49 -16.58
CA LEU A 53 6.62 1.58 -17.59
C LEU A 53 5.97 0.35 -16.95
N LEU A 54 6.65 -0.28 -15.98
CA LEU A 54 6.11 -1.41 -15.23
C LEU A 54 4.83 -1.03 -14.48
N GLY A 55 4.86 0.08 -13.74
CA GLY A 55 3.71 0.62 -13.02
C GLY A 55 2.52 0.88 -13.93
N ILE A 56 2.72 1.51 -15.10
CA ILE A 56 1.66 1.76 -16.09
C ILE A 56 1.04 0.44 -16.56
N VAL A 57 1.87 -0.53 -16.98
CA VAL A 57 1.38 -1.84 -17.45
C VAL A 57 0.54 -2.52 -16.37
N LEU A 58 1.01 -2.52 -15.11
CA LEU A 58 0.29 -3.11 -13.98
C LEU A 58 -1.01 -2.38 -13.67
N LEU A 59 -0.99 -1.05 -13.64
CA LEU A 59 -2.15 -0.25 -13.31
C LEU A 59 -3.22 -0.37 -14.41
N THR A 60 -2.83 -0.30 -15.68
CA THR A 60 -3.73 -0.51 -16.82
C THR A 60 -4.34 -1.92 -16.78
N TYR A 61 -3.53 -2.96 -16.56
CA TYR A 61 -4.04 -4.32 -16.39
C TYR A 61 -5.09 -4.44 -15.29
N ARG A 62 -4.87 -3.79 -14.14
CA ARG A 62 -5.77 -3.89 -12.99
C ARG A 62 -7.02 -3.02 -13.13
N VAL A 63 -6.89 -1.79 -13.62
CA VAL A 63 -8.01 -0.84 -13.72
C VAL A 63 -8.84 -1.08 -14.97
N VAL A 64 -8.20 -1.24 -16.13
CA VAL A 64 -8.90 -1.36 -17.42
C VAL A 64 -9.36 -2.79 -17.66
N PHE A 65 -8.46 -3.79 -17.54
CA PHE A 65 -8.79 -5.16 -17.89
C PHE A 65 -9.53 -5.92 -16.78
N LYS A 66 -9.20 -5.66 -15.50
CA LYS A 66 -9.92 -6.26 -14.35
C LYS A 66 -11.03 -5.38 -13.79
N GLY A 67 -11.19 -4.15 -14.28
CA GLY A 67 -12.25 -3.24 -13.82
C GLY A 67 -12.11 -2.78 -12.36
N HIS A 68 -10.91 -2.84 -11.77
CA HIS A 68 -10.70 -2.33 -10.41
C HIS A 68 -10.89 -0.81 -10.38
N ARG A 69 -11.47 -0.30 -9.28
CA ARG A 69 -11.56 1.14 -9.02
C ARG A 69 -10.42 1.57 -8.10
N LEU A 70 -9.91 2.79 -8.27
CA LEU A 70 -8.89 3.35 -7.38
C LEU A 70 -9.47 3.68 -6.01
N PHE A 71 -10.65 4.31 -5.99
CA PHE A 71 -11.33 4.74 -4.78
C PHE A 71 -12.74 4.16 -4.72
N ASP A 72 -13.12 3.67 -3.54
CA ASP A 72 -14.51 3.30 -3.27
C ASP A 72 -15.27 4.51 -2.72
N ILE A 73 -16.27 4.98 -3.46
CA ILE A 73 -17.13 6.08 -3.02
C ILE A 73 -18.28 5.49 -2.21
N ASN A 74 -18.22 5.59 -0.89
CA ASN A 74 -19.34 5.26 -0.01
C ASN A 74 -19.42 6.22 1.17
N LEU A 75 -20.17 7.32 0.98
CA LEU A 75 -20.37 8.40 1.95
C LEU A 75 -20.82 7.90 3.34
N SER A 76 -21.55 6.78 3.42
CA SER A 76 -22.02 6.23 4.70
C SER A 76 -20.90 5.63 5.57
N LYS A 77 -19.73 5.33 4.99
CA LYS A 77 -18.62 4.62 5.64
C LYS A 77 -17.32 5.44 5.71
N GLY A 78 -17.33 6.70 5.25
CA GLY A 78 -16.18 7.59 5.17
C GLY A 78 -16.05 8.26 3.80
N CYS A 79 -15.16 9.25 3.69
CA CYS A 79 -14.93 9.98 2.44
C CYS A 79 -13.80 9.37 1.61
N PHE A 80 -12.82 8.71 2.25
CA PHE A 80 -11.54 8.41 1.64
C PHE A 80 -11.18 6.93 1.73
N ARG A 81 -11.71 6.09 0.84
CA ARG A 81 -11.42 4.63 0.82
C ARG A 81 -10.53 4.25 -0.38
N PRO A 82 -9.20 4.41 -0.27
CA PRO A 82 -8.29 3.99 -1.33
C PRO A 82 -8.22 2.46 -1.41
N LYS A 83 -8.24 1.90 -2.62
CA LYS A 83 -7.77 0.53 -2.83
C LYS A 83 -6.24 0.57 -2.66
N PRO A 84 -5.69 -0.07 -1.60
CA PRO A 84 -4.32 0.21 -1.15
C PRO A 84 -3.28 -0.04 -2.25
N ILE A 85 -3.42 -1.12 -3.01
CA ILE A 85 -2.46 -1.48 -4.07
C ILE A 85 -2.61 -0.55 -5.28
N ASP A 86 -3.84 -0.29 -5.72
CA ASP A 86 -4.08 0.45 -6.97
C ASP A 86 -3.75 1.94 -6.81
N CYS A 87 -4.10 2.54 -5.66
CA CYS A 87 -3.68 3.92 -5.32
C CYS A 87 -2.18 4.05 -5.11
N MET A 88 -1.54 3.07 -4.45
CA MET A 88 -0.09 3.05 -4.25
C MET A 88 0.63 3.02 -5.61
N LEU A 89 0.20 2.16 -6.54
CA LEU A 89 0.77 2.09 -7.90
C LEU A 89 0.65 3.44 -8.63
N LEU A 90 -0.52 4.08 -8.59
CA LEU A 90 -0.70 5.40 -9.21
C LEU A 90 0.31 6.43 -8.66
N PHE A 91 0.47 6.49 -7.34
CA PHE A 91 1.39 7.44 -6.71
C PHE A 91 2.86 7.09 -6.95
N ILE A 92 3.21 5.80 -7.06
CA ILE A 92 4.55 5.35 -7.46
C ILE A 92 4.88 5.80 -8.88
N ILE A 93 3.93 5.71 -9.81
CA ILE A 93 4.10 6.19 -11.19
C ILE A 93 4.35 7.71 -11.19
N ILE A 94 3.53 8.47 -10.48
CA ILE A 94 3.67 9.93 -10.38
C ILE A 94 5.02 10.30 -9.74
N PHE A 95 5.39 9.63 -8.65
CA PHE A 95 6.69 9.81 -7.99
C PHE A 95 7.85 9.61 -8.97
N ASN A 96 7.91 8.47 -9.66
CA ASN A 96 9.02 8.16 -10.56
C ASN A 96 9.04 9.07 -11.80
N LEU A 97 7.87 9.48 -12.31
CA LEU A 97 7.78 10.45 -13.41
C LEU A 97 8.33 11.82 -12.99
N LEU A 98 7.93 12.33 -11.81
CA LEU A 98 8.43 13.60 -11.29
C LEU A 98 9.93 13.53 -10.95
N ARG A 99 10.42 12.39 -10.45
CA ARG A 99 11.84 12.15 -10.18
C ARG A 99 12.69 12.12 -11.46
N LEU A 100 12.14 11.56 -12.54
CA LEU A 100 12.74 11.59 -13.87
C LEU A 100 12.86 13.04 -14.38
N ILE A 101 11.77 13.81 -14.30
CA ILE A 101 11.76 15.23 -14.70
C ILE A 101 12.78 16.03 -13.87
N SER A 102 12.74 15.89 -12.53
CA SER A 102 13.66 16.58 -11.62
C SER A 102 15.13 16.28 -11.93
N SER A 103 15.47 15.01 -12.17
CA SER A 103 16.85 14.63 -12.52
C SER A 103 17.26 15.15 -13.91
N THR A 104 16.33 15.19 -14.87
CA THR A 104 16.59 15.71 -16.21
C THR A 104 16.85 17.22 -16.16
N VAL A 105 16.02 17.96 -15.44
CA VAL A 105 16.19 19.42 -15.21
C VAL A 105 17.55 19.70 -14.57
N LEU A 106 17.95 18.89 -13.59
CA LEU A 106 19.22 19.05 -12.89
C LEU A 106 20.44 18.76 -13.79
N ILE A 107 20.39 17.72 -14.63
CA ILE A 107 21.49 17.39 -15.58
C ILE A 107 21.60 18.45 -16.67
N THR A 108 20.45 18.87 -17.24
CA THR A 108 20.41 19.82 -18.36
C THR A 108 20.55 21.27 -17.94
N ASP A 109 20.49 21.55 -16.63
CA ASP A 109 20.64 22.87 -16.02
C ASP A 109 19.59 23.92 -16.49
N ILE A 110 18.44 23.48 -17.04
CA ILE A 110 17.45 24.37 -17.69
C ILE A 110 16.76 25.35 -16.72
N CYS A 111 16.71 25.02 -15.42
CA CYS A 111 16.00 25.80 -14.40
C CYS A 111 16.98 26.24 -13.29
N PRO A 112 17.80 27.29 -13.49
CA PRO A 112 18.86 27.68 -12.54
C PRO A 112 18.39 28.36 -11.26
N ASP A 113 17.11 28.73 -11.17
CA ASP A 113 16.58 29.45 -10.01
C ASP A 113 16.46 28.54 -8.77
N MET A 114 16.93 29.04 -7.62
CA MET A 114 16.99 28.26 -6.38
C MET A 114 15.62 27.86 -5.84
N ILE A 115 14.59 28.66 -6.13
CA ILE A 115 13.20 28.40 -5.70
C ILE A 115 12.68 27.14 -6.40
N SER A 116 12.74 27.09 -7.73
CA SER A 116 12.26 25.94 -8.49
C SER A 116 13.12 24.72 -8.23
N ARG A 117 14.45 24.85 -8.11
CA ARG A 117 15.31 23.69 -7.78
C ARG A 117 14.98 23.08 -6.42
N SER A 118 14.83 23.90 -5.39
CA SER A 118 14.48 23.43 -4.05
C SER A 118 13.10 22.76 -4.04
N PHE A 119 12.13 23.34 -4.75
CA PHE A 119 10.78 22.78 -4.85
C PHE A 119 10.74 21.48 -5.68
N LEU A 120 11.28 21.48 -6.91
CA LEU A 120 11.28 20.34 -7.82
C LEU A 120 12.06 19.14 -7.27
N TYR A 121 13.04 19.37 -6.41
CA TYR A 121 13.75 18.28 -5.74
C TYR A 121 12.88 17.59 -4.67
N GLU A 122 12.13 18.38 -3.89
CA GLU A 122 11.35 17.90 -2.74
C GLU A 122 9.94 17.40 -3.12
N PHE A 123 9.33 18.01 -4.14
CA PHE A 123 7.96 17.71 -4.58
C PHE A 123 7.71 16.24 -4.93
N PRO A 124 8.58 15.54 -5.70
CA PRO A 124 8.36 14.13 -6.02
C PRO A 124 8.24 13.27 -4.75
N TRP A 125 9.08 13.51 -3.73
CA TRP A 125 9.13 12.69 -2.52
C TRP A 125 7.79 12.63 -1.77
N GLN A 126 6.95 13.65 -1.92
CA GLN A 126 5.62 13.68 -1.32
C GLN A 126 4.69 12.62 -1.94
N PHE A 127 4.82 12.35 -3.25
CA PHE A 127 4.09 11.27 -3.89
C PHE A 127 4.64 9.90 -3.53
N GLY A 128 5.97 9.77 -3.39
CA GLY A 128 6.60 8.54 -2.91
C GLY A 128 6.12 8.18 -1.51
N PHE A 129 6.19 9.13 -0.57
CA PHE A 129 5.64 9.00 0.77
C PHE A 129 4.13 8.76 0.76
N GLY A 130 3.41 9.54 -0.05
CA GLY A 130 1.96 9.45 -0.22
C GLY A 130 1.51 8.07 -0.68
N SER A 131 2.26 7.41 -1.57
CA SER A 131 1.98 6.04 -2.02
C SER A 131 1.92 5.05 -0.84
N PHE A 132 2.88 5.14 0.08
CA PHE A 132 2.97 4.28 1.25
C PHE A 132 1.95 4.64 2.32
N ALA A 133 1.64 5.93 2.49
CA ALA A 133 0.55 6.38 3.36
C ALA A 133 -0.82 5.89 2.87
N LEU A 134 -1.11 5.95 1.57
CA LEU A 134 -2.35 5.40 0.99
C LEU A 134 -2.45 3.89 1.17
N TYR A 135 -1.32 3.17 1.06
CA TYR A 135 -1.27 1.75 1.36
C TYR A 135 -1.60 1.46 2.83
N LEU A 136 -1.03 2.22 3.78
CA LEU A 136 -1.36 2.14 5.21
C LEU A 136 -2.85 2.38 5.45
N ILE A 137 -3.42 3.45 4.87
CA ILE A 137 -4.84 3.79 5.03
C ILE A 137 -5.73 2.63 4.57
N GLY A 138 -5.46 2.08 3.38
CA GLY A 138 -6.27 0.97 2.86
C GLY A 138 -6.15 -0.31 3.71
N ILE A 139 -4.98 -0.61 4.25
CA ILE A 139 -4.81 -1.71 5.22
C ILE A 139 -5.57 -1.45 6.51
N ALA A 140 -5.43 -0.25 7.09
CA ALA A 140 -6.07 0.11 8.35
C ALA A 140 -7.60 0.09 8.25
N GLN A 141 -8.15 0.52 7.12
CA GLN A 141 -9.58 0.40 6.84
C GLN A 141 -10.01 -1.06 6.72
N THR A 142 -9.26 -1.88 5.98
CA THR A 142 -9.54 -3.32 5.86
C THR A 142 -9.55 -4.00 7.24
N LEU A 143 -8.60 -3.64 8.11
CA LEU A 143 -8.54 -4.08 9.50
C LEU A 143 -9.78 -3.67 10.30
N SER A 144 -10.19 -2.41 10.20
CA SER A 144 -11.35 -1.87 10.92
C SER A 144 -12.66 -2.56 10.53
N ASP A 145 -12.83 -2.85 9.24
CA ASP A 145 -14.02 -3.52 8.71
C ASP A 145 -14.03 -5.01 9.11
N SER A 146 -12.87 -5.68 9.10
CA SER A 146 -12.74 -7.09 9.47
C SER A 146 -13.04 -7.34 10.94
N HIS A 147 -12.47 -6.53 11.83
CA HIS A 147 -12.58 -6.76 13.28
C HIS A 147 -13.94 -6.47 13.87
N ARG A 148 -14.72 -5.56 13.27
CA ARG A 148 -16.12 -5.32 13.68
C ARG A 148 -16.95 -6.60 13.65
N VAL A 149 -16.53 -7.58 12.86
CA VAL A 149 -17.18 -8.90 12.72
C VAL A 149 -16.68 -9.91 13.78
N LEU A 150 -15.50 -9.71 14.38
CA LEU A 150 -14.76 -10.77 15.08
C LEU A 150 -14.43 -10.53 16.56
N ALA A 151 -14.32 -9.29 17.04
CA ALA A 151 -13.87 -9.07 18.42
C ALA A 151 -14.40 -7.78 19.05
N ASN A 152 -14.80 -7.87 20.31
CA ASN A 152 -15.05 -6.76 21.26
C ASN A 152 -13.77 -5.98 21.62
N SER A 153 -12.73 -6.00 20.77
CA SER A 153 -11.44 -5.36 21.04
C SER A 153 -11.40 -3.94 20.46
N TRP A 154 -10.86 -3.02 21.27
CA TRP A 154 -10.76 -1.59 21.02
C TRP A 154 -9.95 -1.31 19.74
N LEU A 155 -10.66 -1.04 18.63
CA LEU A 155 -10.07 -0.48 17.42
C LEU A 155 -10.60 0.93 17.18
N PRO A 156 -9.77 1.84 16.65
CA PRO A 156 -10.20 3.17 16.28
C PRO A 156 -11.34 3.10 15.26
N SER A 157 -12.30 4.01 15.39
CA SER A 157 -13.39 4.13 14.43
C SER A 157 -12.86 4.39 13.01
N PRO A 158 -13.56 3.97 11.94
CA PRO A 158 -13.13 4.25 10.56
C PRO A 158 -12.86 5.73 10.29
N ARG A 159 -13.66 6.63 10.90
CA ARG A 159 -13.46 8.08 10.80
C ARG A 159 -12.14 8.54 11.43
N LEU A 160 -11.75 7.92 12.55
CA LEU A 160 -10.48 8.21 13.20
C LEU A 160 -9.29 7.70 12.36
N VAL A 161 -9.44 6.54 11.72
CA VAL A 161 -8.44 6.01 10.77
C VAL A 161 -8.29 6.97 9.58
N ASP A 162 -9.39 7.45 9.01
CA ASP A 162 -9.37 8.41 7.89
C ASP A 162 -8.70 9.73 8.31
N PHE A 163 -9.00 10.23 9.51
CA PHE A 163 -8.40 11.48 10.01
C PHE A 163 -6.89 11.34 10.26
N ILE A 164 -6.46 10.29 10.96
CA ILE A 164 -5.04 10.05 11.24
C ILE A 164 -4.28 9.80 9.94
N GLY A 165 -4.83 8.92 9.09
CA GLY A 165 -4.23 8.57 7.81
C GLY A 165 -4.13 9.76 6.87
N GLY A 166 -5.22 10.53 6.73
CA GLY A 166 -5.25 11.76 5.94
C GLY A 166 -4.27 12.81 6.45
N SER A 167 -4.13 12.95 7.78
CA SER A 167 -3.14 13.86 8.37
C SER A 167 -1.71 13.42 8.07
N ILE A 168 -1.39 12.13 8.21
CA ILE A 168 -0.07 11.57 7.85
C ILE A 168 0.21 11.82 6.37
N PHE A 169 -0.77 11.57 5.49
CA PHE A 169 -0.64 11.78 4.05
C PHE A 169 -0.44 13.26 3.67
N LEU A 170 -1.21 14.19 4.23
CA LEU A 170 -1.19 15.61 3.85
C LEU A 170 -0.05 16.40 4.51
N ALA A 171 0.44 16.01 5.68
CA ALA A 171 1.41 16.80 6.43
C ALA A 171 2.70 17.13 5.63
N PRO A 172 3.34 16.18 4.91
CA PRO A 172 4.53 16.50 4.11
C PRO A 172 4.24 17.44 2.93
N PHE A 173 3.05 17.35 2.32
CA PHE A 173 2.66 18.26 1.23
C PHE A 173 2.55 19.71 1.69
N ILE A 174 2.21 19.95 2.96
CA ILE A 174 2.09 21.29 3.52
C ILE A 174 3.45 21.72 4.06
N VAL A 175 3.97 21.00 5.06
CA VAL A 175 5.13 21.43 5.83
C VAL A 175 6.39 21.46 4.98
N ASN A 176 6.68 20.38 4.24
CA ASN A 176 7.95 20.28 3.53
C ASN A 176 7.99 21.17 2.28
N ASN A 177 6.85 21.38 1.59
CA ASN A 177 6.80 22.36 0.49
C ASN A 177 7.00 23.79 0.99
N VAL A 178 6.39 24.16 2.11
CA VAL A 178 6.60 25.50 2.71
C VAL A 178 8.07 25.69 3.07
N MET A 179 8.71 24.69 3.71
CA MET A 179 10.13 24.76 4.05
C MET A 179 11.05 24.78 2.82
N ALA A 180 10.74 24.00 1.77
CA ALA A 180 11.51 23.96 0.53
C ALA A 180 11.46 25.30 -0.22
N LEU A 181 10.26 25.88 -0.32
CA LEU A 181 10.06 27.20 -0.94
C LEU A 181 10.74 28.30 -0.12
N ALA A 182 10.59 28.28 1.22
CA ALA A 182 11.26 29.23 2.09
C ALA A 182 12.78 29.17 1.95
N ALA A 183 13.36 27.96 1.94
CA ALA A 183 14.80 27.76 1.72
C ALA A 183 15.25 28.31 0.37
N GLY A 184 14.49 28.08 -0.71
CA GLY A 184 14.80 28.60 -2.04
C GLY A 184 14.71 30.12 -2.14
N ILE A 185 13.68 30.74 -1.54
CA ILE A 185 13.49 32.21 -1.55
C ILE A 185 14.60 32.92 -0.75
N LEU A 186 15.02 32.30 0.37
CA LEU A 186 16.02 32.88 1.26
C LEU A 186 17.46 32.62 0.78
N ALA A 187 17.67 31.71 -0.17
CA ALA A 187 19.01 31.30 -0.62
C ALA A 187 19.90 32.46 -1.06
N GLU A 188 19.32 33.52 -1.65
CA GLU A 188 20.04 34.71 -2.11
C GLU A 188 20.04 35.86 -1.10
N ARG A 189 19.11 35.85 -0.13
CA ARG A 189 18.90 36.96 0.82
C ARG A 189 19.58 36.73 2.17
N ASP A 190 19.44 35.51 2.70
CA ASP A 190 19.94 35.09 4.00
C ASP A 190 20.29 33.60 3.94
N LEU A 191 21.56 33.33 3.65
CA LEU A 191 22.07 31.97 3.51
C LEU A 191 21.89 31.15 4.80
N HIS A 192 22.11 31.76 5.96
CA HIS A 192 21.98 31.08 7.25
C HIS A 192 20.53 30.61 7.48
N LEU A 193 19.56 31.49 7.19
CA LEU A 193 18.15 31.14 7.31
C LEU A 193 17.74 30.07 6.28
N ALA A 194 18.25 30.14 5.05
CA ALA A 194 18.01 29.13 4.02
C ALA A 194 18.55 27.74 4.42
N GLN A 195 19.75 27.70 5.01
CA GLN A 195 20.33 26.47 5.56
C GLN A 195 19.52 25.95 6.75
N LEU A 196 19.07 26.82 7.65
CA LEU A 196 18.21 26.43 8.77
C LEU A 196 16.91 25.78 8.28
N PHE A 197 16.21 26.38 7.32
CA PHE A 197 15.00 25.80 6.72
C PHE A 197 15.28 24.46 6.05
N THR A 198 16.41 24.32 5.36
CA THR A 198 16.84 23.05 4.76
C THR A 198 17.07 21.96 5.83
N ARG A 199 17.73 22.30 6.95
CA ARG A 199 17.94 21.35 8.05
C ARG A 199 16.63 20.94 8.72
N LEU A 200 15.74 21.91 8.99
CA LEU A 200 14.42 21.66 9.55
C LEU A 200 13.58 20.78 8.63
N LEU A 201 13.62 21.00 7.31
CA LEU A 201 12.94 20.16 6.32
C LEU A 201 13.36 18.70 6.45
N TYR A 202 14.66 18.42 6.63
CA TYR A 202 15.14 17.05 6.75
C TYR A 202 14.86 16.40 8.11
N ILE A 203 14.82 17.19 9.18
CA ILE A 203 14.33 16.72 10.48
C ILE A 203 12.83 16.37 10.38
N MET A 204 12.02 17.18 9.69
CA MET A 204 10.60 16.89 9.48
C MET A 204 10.39 15.63 8.64
N TRP A 205 11.16 15.46 7.57
CA TRP A 205 11.16 14.21 6.80
C TRP A 205 11.53 12.99 7.67
N PHE A 206 12.52 13.10 8.55
CA PHE A 206 12.86 12.02 9.51
C PHE A 206 11.65 11.65 10.39
N VAL A 207 10.95 12.65 10.94
CA VAL A 207 9.75 12.44 11.78
C VAL A 207 8.63 11.78 10.97
N HIS A 208 8.35 12.27 9.76
CA HIS A 208 7.33 11.71 8.87
C HIS A 208 7.65 10.27 8.47
N CYS A 209 8.88 9.98 8.03
CA CYS A 209 9.28 8.64 7.61
C CYS A 209 9.27 7.65 8.78
N SER A 210 9.76 8.04 9.95
CA SER A 210 9.77 7.19 11.15
C SER A 210 8.35 6.88 11.62
N SER A 211 7.49 7.89 11.70
CA SER A 211 6.09 7.71 12.10
C SER A 211 5.33 6.79 11.13
N LEU A 212 5.49 7.00 9.82
CA LEU A 212 4.86 6.13 8.81
C LEU A 212 5.42 4.71 8.85
N ALA A 213 6.73 4.52 9.04
CA ALA A 213 7.35 3.20 9.12
C ALA A 213 6.79 2.39 10.30
N VAL A 214 6.69 3.01 11.48
CA VAL A 214 6.11 2.38 12.68
C VAL A 214 4.64 2.03 12.45
N ALA A 215 3.86 2.94 11.86
CA ALA A 215 2.44 2.71 11.59
C ALA A 215 2.22 1.58 10.56
N VAL A 216 3.00 1.55 9.47
CA VAL A 216 2.98 0.48 8.46
C VAL A 216 3.36 -0.86 9.05
N MET A 217 4.44 -0.92 9.85
CA MET A 217 4.86 -2.15 10.50
C MET A 217 3.78 -2.67 11.46
N PHE A 218 3.24 -1.80 12.31
CA PHE A 218 2.19 -2.16 13.28
C PHE A 218 0.93 -2.69 12.57
N ALA A 219 0.40 -1.94 11.59
CA ALA A 219 -0.78 -2.34 10.86
C ALA A 219 -0.55 -3.62 10.04
N GLY A 220 0.62 -3.75 9.40
CA GLY A 220 1.00 -4.92 8.62
C GLY A 220 1.10 -6.20 9.46
N VAL A 221 1.82 -6.15 10.59
CA VAL A 221 1.95 -7.29 11.51
C VAL A 221 0.58 -7.72 12.04
N ARG A 222 -0.25 -6.76 12.48
CA ARG A 222 -1.60 -7.04 12.98
C ARG A 222 -2.49 -7.66 11.91
N LEU A 223 -2.47 -7.14 10.69
CA LEU A 223 -3.22 -7.70 9.55
C LEU A 223 -2.81 -9.15 9.26
N ILE A 224 -1.51 -9.42 9.18
CA ILE A 224 -0.99 -10.77 8.96
C ILE A 224 -1.42 -11.72 10.08
N GLY A 225 -1.40 -11.27 11.34
CA GLY A 225 -1.87 -12.06 12.48
C GLY A 225 -3.33 -12.50 12.33
N ILE A 226 -4.22 -11.55 12.04
CA ILE A 226 -5.66 -11.82 11.84
C ILE A 226 -5.88 -12.78 10.67
N LEU A 227 -5.23 -12.55 9.53
CA LEU A 227 -5.38 -13.43 8.36
C LEU A 227 -4.92 -14.86 8.66
N ARG A 228 -3.87 -15.04 9.45
CA ARG A 228 -3.39 -16.37 9.88
C ARG A 228 -4.37 -17.07 10.81
N GLU A 229 -4.96 -16.35 11.77
CA GLU A 229 -5.98 -16.90 12.66
C GLU A 229 -7.22 -17.37 11.89
N HIS A 230 -7.63 -16.60 10.88
CA HIS A 230 -8.70 -17.02 9.97
C HIS A 230 -8.35 -18.26 9.17
N LEU A 231 -7.14 -18.28 8.60
CA LEU A 231 -6.68 -19.37 7.76
C LEU A 231 -6.58 -20.69 8.54
N LYS A 232 -6.29 -20.65 9.85
CA LYS A 232 -6.35 -21.83 10.74
C LYS A 232 -7.76 -22.40 10.94
N LYS A 233 -8.82 -21.62 10.74
CA LYS A 233 -10.22 -22.07 10.88
C LYS A 233 -10.74 -22.78 9.63
N PHE A 234 -10.05 -22.65 8.49
CA PHE A 234 -10.38 -23.37 7.26
C PHE A 234 -9.57 -24.66 7.20
N ASN A 235 -10.14 -25.71 6.57
CA ASN A 235 -9.38 -26.92 6.27
C ASN A 235 -8.11 -26.58 5.50
N THR A 236 -6.99 -27.21 5.88
CA THR A 236 -5.63 -26.93 5.39
C THR A 236 -5.40 -27.32 3.93
N SER A 237 -6.40 -27.87 3.24
CA SER A 237 -6.34 -28.28 1.84
C SER A 237 -7.43 -27.58 1.03
N GLY A 238 -7.02 -26.82 0.01
CA GLY A 238 -7.93 -26.27 -0.99
C GLY A 238 -7.36 -25.07 -1.76
N PRO A 239 -7.86 -24.80 -2.97
CA PRO A 239 -7.44 -23.62 -3.77
C PRO A 239 -7.59 -22.29 -3.03
N ARG A 240 -8.59 -22.19 -2.15
CA ARG A 240 -8.85 -21.02 -1.29
C ARG A 240 -7.73 -20.78 -0.28
N TYR A 241 -7.22 -21.84 0.35
CA TYR A 241 -6.12 -21.76 1.31
C TYR A 241 -4.86 -21.19 0.64
N ILE A 242 -4.51 -21.74 -0.54
CA ILE A 242 -3.35 -21.30 -1.32
C ILE A 242 -3.49 -19.83 -1.72
N SER A 243 -4.66 -19.42 -2.21
CA SER A 243 -4.91 -18.02 -2.60
C SER A 243 -4.74 -17.04 -1.43
N VAL A 244 -5.22 -17.40 -0.24
CA VAL A 244 -5.08 -16.55 0.96
C VAL A 244 -3.63 -16.52 1.44
N GLN A 245 -2.93 -17.66 1.45
CA GLN A 245 -1.52 -17.72 1.82
C GLN A 245 -0.65 -16.87 0.89
N THR A 246 -0.92 -16.91 -0.41
CA THR A 246 -0.25 -16.07 -1.40
C THR A 246 -0.55 -14.58 -1.16
N GLY A 247 -1.79 -14.23 -0.78
CA GLY A 247 -2.14 -12.88 -0.35
C GLY A 247 -1.33 -12.40 0.87
N ILE A 248 -1.19 -13.25 1.89
CA ILE A 248 -0.40 -12.97 3.10
C ILE A 248 1.08 -12.76 2.73
N PHE A 249 1.62 -13.58 1.84
CA PHE A 249 3.01 -13.45 1.38
C PHE A 249 3.25 -12.10 0.70
N LYS A 250 2.36 -11.68 -0.21
CA LYS A 250 2.44 -10.39 -0.90
C LYS A 250 2.38 -9.21 0.08
N ILE A 251 1.43 -9.23 1.01
CA ILE A 251 1.30 -8.19 2.04
C ILE A 251 2.59 -8.11 2.88
N ARG A 252 3.14 -9.26 3.29
CA ARG A 252 4.39 -9.32 4.04
C ARG A 252 5.55 -8.71 3.26
N ALA A 253 5.72 -9.09 1.99
CA ALA A 253 6.77 -8.57 1.14
C ALA A 253 6.68 -7.04 1.00
N VAL A 254 5.50 -6.52 0.66
CA VAL A 254 5.27 -5.08 0.49
C VAL A 254 5.51 -4.32 1.80
N VAL A 255 4.96 -4.79 2.92
CA VAL A 255 5.17 -4.15 4.25
C VAL A 255 6.66 -4.12 4.59
N THR A 256 7.38 -5.22 4.40
CA THR A 256 8.83 -5.28 4.68
C THR A 256 9.62 -4.30 3.80
N ILE A 257 9.34 -4.24 2.50
CA ILE A 257 10.01 -3.32 1.58
C ILE A 257 9.76 -1.86 1.99
N ILE A 258 8.50 -1.49 2.26
CA ILE A 258 8.12 -0.13 2.67
C ILE A 258 8.81 0.25 3.98
N THR A 259 8.77 -0.61 5.00
CA THR A 259 9.40 -0.32 6.29
C THR A 259 10.91 -0.14 6.15
N ILE A 260 11.61 -1.03 5.44
CA ILE A 260 13.06 -0.91 5.23
C ILE A 260 13.38 0.38 4.49
N CYS A 261 12.65 0.68 3.41
CA CYS A 261 12.83 1.91 2.64
C CYS A 261 12.66 3.15 3.51
N LEU A 262 11.57 3.25 4.28
CA LEU A 262 11.27 4.40 5.12
C LEU A 262 12.29 4.57 6.26
N MET A 263 12.72 3.48 6.89
CA MET A 263 13.72 3.54 7.96
C MET A 263 15.10 3.93 7.43
N MET A 264 15.53 3.37 6.28
CA MET A 264 16.77 3.79 5.63
C MET A 264 16.71 5.26 5.25
N PHE A 265 15.62 5.71 4.62
CA PHE A 265 15.46 7.12 4.24
C PHE A 265 15.49 8.03 5.46
N ALA A 266 14.77 7.69 6.54
CA ALA A 266 14.76 8.45 7.79
C ALA A 266 16.18 8.64 8.35
N VAL A 267 16.97 7.56 8.42
CA VAL A 267 18.35 7.63 8.91
C VAL A 267 19.21 8.53 8.02
N PHE A 268 19.14 8.38 6.69
CA PHE A 268 19.93 9.21 5.77
C PHE A 268 19.54 10.69 5.80
N LEU A 269 18.24 10.99 5.88
CA LEU A 269 17.73 12.36 6.02
C LEU A 269 18.22 13.01 7.31
N LEU A 270 18.20 12.28 8.43
CA LEU A 270 18.69 12.79 9.71
C LEU A 270 20.20 13.05 9.68
N ILE A 271 20.98 12.10 9.12
CA ILE A 271 22.43 12.25 8.93
C ILE A 271 22.72 13.49 8.09
N PHE A 272 22.01 13.65 6.97
CA PHE A 272 22.18 14.83 6.11
C PHE A 272 21.75 16.12 6.80
N GLY A 273 20.62 16.11 7.51
CA GLY A 273 20.12 17.28 8.23
C GLY A 273 21.09 17.79 9.31
N ILE A 274 21.83 16.89 9.97
CA ILE A 274 22.82 17.24 11.00
C ILE A 274 24.18 17.57 10.40
N LEU A 275 24.66 16.75 9.45
CA LEU A 275 26.05 16.78 8.96
C LEU A 275 26.19 17.37 7.55
N ARG A 276 25.18 18.09 7.03
CA ARG A 276 25.12 18.60 5.65
C ARG A 276 26.44 19.22 5.18
N GLU A 277 26.98 20.18 5.93
CA GLU A 277 28.17 20.93 5.53
C GLU A 277 29.39 20.03 5.39
N ILE A 278 29.58 19.09 6.33
CA ILE A 278 30.68 18.13 6.32
C ILE A 278 30.55 17.17 5.14
N ILE A 279 29.32 16.75 4.82
CA ILE A 279 29.05 15.82 3.74
C ILE A 279 29.25 16.47 2.39
N VAL A 280 28.74 17.70 2.18
CA VAL A 280 28.84 18.42 0.91
C VAL A 280 30.30 18.69 0.55
N VAL A 281 31.14 19.11 1.51
CA VAL A 281 32.57 19.36 1.24
C VAL A 281 33.42 18.10 1.10
N ASN A 282 32.86 16.92 1.41
CA ASN A 282 33.56 15.65 1.27
C ASN A 282 33.10 14.95 -0.01
N LEU A 283 33.96 14.92 -1.04
CA LEU A 283 33.65 14.30 -2.34
C LEU A 283 33.07 12.87 -2.20
N VAL A 284 33.68 12.02 -1.39
CA VAL A 284 33.23 10.62 -1.22
C VAL A 284 31.90 10.56 -0.48
N GLY A 285 31.78 11.30 0.63
CA GLY A 285 30.55 11.36 1.43
C GLY A 285 29.37 11.89 0.62
N SER A 286 29.60 12.97 -0.14
CA SER A 286 28.67 13.57 -1.09
C SER A 286 28.20 12.55 -2.11
N VAL A 287 29.12 11.93 -2.87
CA VAL A 287 28.82 10.94 -3.91
C VAL A 287 28.09 9.72 -3.38
N VAL A 288 28.53 9.14 -2.27
CA VAL A 288 27.89 7.96 -1.66
C VAL A 288 26.47 8.30 -1.21
N LEU A 289 26.29 9.41 -0.49
CA LEU A 289 24.97 9.79 0.00
C LEU A 289 24.03 10.16 -1.16
N GLY A 290 24.52 10.89 -2.16
CA GLY A 290 23.78 11.22 -3.37
C GLY A 290 23.35 9.97 -4.15
N ALA A 291 24.22 8.97 -4.28
CA ALA A 291 23.87 7.70 -4.91
C ALA A 291 22.76 6.96 -4.16
N VAL A 292 22.93 6.79 -2.84
CA VAL A 292 21.94 6.09 -2.00
C VAL A 292 20.60 6.82 -2.03
N TRP A 293 20.61 8.15 -1.89
CA TRP A 293 19.40 8.96 -1.90
C TRP A 293 18.64 8.85 -3.21
N ASN A 294 19.33 8.95 -4.35
CA ASN A 294 18.69 8.85 -5.66
C ASN A 294 18.16 7.43 -5.90
N PHE A 295 18.91 6.38 -5.61
CA PHE A 295 18.51 5.01 -5.94
C PHE A 295 17.50 4.40 -4.97
N LEU A 296 17.50 4.77 -3.69
CA LEU A 296 16.65 4.13 -2.68
C LEU A 296 15.16 4.18 -3.05
N GLY A 297 14.65 5.34 -3.47
CA GLY A 297 13.25 5.49 -3.87
C GLY A 297 12.88 4.68 -5.12
N ALA A 298 13.70 4.75 -6.17
CA ALA A 298 13.46 4.02 -7.43
C ALA A 298 13.53 2.49 -7.22
N VAL A 299 14.53 2.01 -6.48
CA VAL A 299 14.72 0.58 -6.19
C VAL A 299 13.61 0.06 -5.29
N ALA A 300 13.22 0.78 -4.24
CA ALA A 300 12.14 0.36 -3.35
C ALA A 300 10.80 0.28 -4.09
N THR A 301 10.48 1.28 -4.91
CA THR A 301 9.22 1.28 -5.67
C THR A 301 9.18 0.20 -6.75
N MET A 302 10.29 -0.03 -7.46
CA MET A 302 10.44 -1.19 -8.35
C MET A 302 10.27 -2.51 -7.59
N GLY A 303 10.86 -2.64 -6.40
CA GLY A 303 10.70 -3.80 -5.53
C GLY A 303 9.24 -4.06 -5.13
N VAL A 304 8.46 -3.00 -4.86
CA VAL A 304 7.03 -3.09 -4.59
C VAL A 304 6.26 -3.59 -5.81
N GLU A 305 6.53 -3.06 -7.00
CA GLU A 305 5.89 -3.51 -8.25
C GLU A 305 6.20 -4.98 -8.54
N ILE A 306 7.47 -5.38 -8.37
CA ILE A 306 7.93 -6.76 -8.49
C ILE A 306 7.19 -7.66 -7.47
N ALA A 307 7.05 -7.24 -6.21
CA ALA A 307 6.31 -8.00 -5.19
C ALA A 307 4.82 -8.15 -5.53
N ILE A 308 4.22 -7.19 -6.24
CA ILE A 308 2.84 -7.27 -6.72
C ILE A 308 2.72 -8.28 -7.87
N ILE A 309 3.68 -8.27 -8.80
CA ILE A 309 3.76 -9.18 -9.95
C ILE A 309 3.95 -10.63 -9.49
N PHE A 310 4.89 -10.87 -8.58
CA PHE A 310 5.22 -12.21 -8.11
C PHE A 310 4.01 -12.85 -7.43
N ASN A 311 3.28 -13.64 -8.20
CA ASN A 311 2.31 -14.58 -7.71
C ASN A 311 3.05 -15.91 -7.61
N PRO A 312 3.48 -16.37 -6.42
CA PRO A 312 3.92 -17.75 -6.29
C PRO A 312 2.74 -18.62 -6.67
N LYS A 313 2.70 -19.04 -7.93
CA LYS A 313 1.97 -20.24 -8.31
C LYS A 313 2.76 -21.33 -7.61
N VAL A 314 2.30 -21.72 -6.43
CA VAL A 314 2.77 -22.94 -5.78
C VAL A 314 2.48 -24.01 -6.82
N ASP A 315 3.55 -24.58 -7.38
CA ASP A 315 3.52 -25.43 -8.55
C ASP A 315 2.34 -26.40 -8.53
N ASP A 316 1.66 -26.50 -9.66
CA ASP A 316 0.73 -27.57 -10.03
C ASP A 316 1.43 -28.95 -10.13
N ASN A 317 2.51 -29.17 -9.39
CA ASN A 317 3.10 -30.49 -9.12
C ASN A 317 2.32 -31.21 -8.01
N ALA A 318 0.98 -31.06 -8.02
CA ALA A 318 0.14 -32.18 -7.66
C ALA A 318 0.33 -33.19 -8.79
N ASP A 319 1.02 -34.28 -8.47
CA ASP A 319 1.20 -35.45 -9.30
C ASP A 319 0.06 -35.62 -10.31
N LEU A 320 0.48 -35.61 -11.57
CA LEU A 320 0.01 -36.44 -12.67
C LEU A 320 -0.12 -37.91 -12.23
N GLY A 321 -1.04 -38.18 -11.31
CA GLY A 321 -1.64 -39.47 -11.03
C GLY A 321 -2.92 -39.59 -11.85
N LEU A 322 -2.79 -39.50 -13.18
CA LEU A 322 -3.78 -39.99 -14.11
C LEU A 322 -3.97 -41.49 -13.87
N LYS A 323 -4.84 -41.85 -12.91
CA LYS A 323 -5.65 -43.05 -13.07
C LYS A 323 -6.77 -42.71 -14.03
N THR A 324 -6.43 -42.82 -15.31
CA THR A 324 -7.34 -43.35 -16.32
C THR A 324 -7.96 -44.64 -15.78
N SER A 325 -9.22 -44.60 -15.36
CA SER A 325 -10.09 -45.76 -15.40
C SER A 325 -11.04 -45.58 -16.58
N SER A 326 -10.55 -46.08 -17.70
CA SER A 326 -11.26 -46.47 -18.89
C SER A 326 -12.59 -47.14 -18.57
N ALA A 327 -13.59 -46.75 -19.36
CA ALA A 327 -14.77 -47.50 -19.76
C ALA A 327 -14.80 -49.00 -19.39
N GLU A 328 -15.74 -49.38 -18.55
CA GLU A 328 -16.42 -50.66 -18.70
C GLU A 328 -17.88 -50.41 -19.07
N LYS A 329 -18.24 -51.06 -20.19
CA LYS A 329 -19.50 -51.05 -20.91
C LYS A 329 -20.23 -52.33 -20.53
N SER A 330 -21.40 -52.24 -19.91
CA SER A 330 -22.37 -53.34 -19.79
C SER A 330 -23.75 -52.71 -19.61
N ILE A 331 -24.52 -52.53 -20.69
CA ILE A 331 -25.58 -53.43 -21.16
C ILE A 331 -26.60 -53.79 -20.07
N SER A 332 -27.81 -53.32 -20.33
CA SER A 332 -29.11 -53.51 -19.68
C SER A 332 -29.46 -54.94 -19.22
N GLN A 333 -30.08 -55.06 -18.03
CA GLN A 333 -31.29 -55.88 -17.78
C GLN A 333 -31.90 -55.67 -16.36
N THR A 334 -33.15 -55.16 -16.34
CA THR A 334 -34.31 -55.47 -15.45
C THR A 334 -34.29 -55.33 -13.91
N PRO A 335 -35.48 -55.12 -13.27
CA PRO A 335 -35.63 -54.48 -11.97
C PRO A 335 -35.80 -55.47 -10.81
N GLN A 336 -35.26 -55.15 -9.62
CA GLN A 336 -35.76 -55.69 -8.36
C GLN A 336 -35.41 -54.83 -7.12
N PHE A 337 -36.45 -54.75 -6.29
CA PHE A 337 -36.74 -54.16 -4.99
C PHE A 337 -35.67 -54.19 -3.84
N VAL A 338 -35.74 -53.14 -2.98
CA VAL A 338 -35.38 -52.93 -1.54
C VAL A 338 -33.90 -52.84 -1.06
N THR A 339 -33.45 -51.67 -0.57
CA THR A 339 -33.56 -51.18 0.84
C THR A 339 -32.59 -50.02 1.12
N TYR A 340 -33.12 -49.01 1.82
CA TYR A 340 -32.57 -47.76 2.36
C TYR A 340 -31.10 -47.69 2.84
N SER A 341 -30.45 -46.56 2.55
CA SER A 341 -29.99 -45.62 3.59
C SER A 341 -29.74 -44.21 3.04
N ASN A 342 -30.20 -43.23 3.80
CA ASN A 342 -30.38 -41.81 3.46
C ASN A 342 -29.10 -40.99 3.70
N PHE A 343 -28.75 -40.09 2.76
CA PHE A 343 -28.53 -38.66 3.05
C PHE A 343 -28.64 -37.87 1.74
N SER A 344 -29.89 -37.50 1.41
CA SER A 344 -30.24 -36.77 0.20
C SER A 344 -29.80 -35.32 0.28
N ALA A 345 -29.00 -34.92 -0.71
CA ALA A 345 -28.93 -33.55 -1.20
C ALA A 345 -30.36 -33.05 -1.49
N GLN A 346 -30.71 -31.90 -0.92
CA GLN A 346 -31.96 -31.23 -1.23
C GLN A 346 -31.61 -30.02 -2.11
N GLU A 347 -31.74 -30.21 -3.42
CA GLU A 347 -31.89 -29.14 -4.38
C GLU A 347 -33.14 -28.33 -4.01
N TYR A 348 -32.97 -27.05 -3.70
CA TYR A 348 -34.05 -26.09 -3.73
C TYR A 348 -33.72 -25.01 -4.75
N SER A 349 -34.40 -25.12 -5.89
CA SER A 349 -34.61 -24.06 -6.86
C SER A 349 -35.30 -22.89 -6.18
N ALA A 350 -34.55 -21.85 -5.83
CA ALA A 350 -35.10 -20.54 -5.51
C ALA A 350 -35.09 -19.70 -6.79
N THR A 351 -36.30 -19.44 -7.29
CA THR A 351 -36.61 -18.48 -8.34
C THR A 351 -35.92 -17.15 -8.06
N THR A 352 -34.97 -16.82 -8.94
CA THR A 352 -34.20 -15.59 -8.90
C THR A 352 -35.10 -14.44 -9.36
N SER A 353 -35.48 -13.56 -8.44
CA SER A 353 -35.92 -12.21 -8.81
C SER A 353 -34.72 -11.51 -9.44
N ASN A 354 -34.83 -11.32 -10.75
CA ASN A 354 -33.91 -10.64 -11.63
C ASN A 354 -33.65 -9.22 -11.09
N ASN A 355 -32.50 -9.00 -10.46
CA ASN A 355 -32.00 -7.66 -10.19
C ASN A 355 -30.61 -7.55 -10.80
N ASN A 356 -30.57 -6.90 -11.96
CA ASN A 356 -29.36 -6.48 -12.66
C ASN A 356 -28.52 -5.59 -11.73
N GLN A 357 -27.60 -6.19 -10.98
CA GLN A 357 -26.43 -5.48 -10.47
C GLN A 357 -25.22 -6.03 -11.21
N ASN A 358 -24.71 -5.21 -12.13
CA ASN A 358 -23.40 -5.39 -12.75
C ASN A 358 -22.36 -5.55 -11.64
N GLY A 359 -21.96 -6.81 -11.42
CA GLY A 359 -21.10 -7.22 -10.33
C GLY A 359 -19.70 -6.64 -10.46
N VAL A 360 -19.38 -5.75 -9.53
CA VAL A 360 -18.04 -5.20 -9.33
C VAL A 360 -17.15 -6.30 -8.76
N GLN A 361 -16.12 -6.70 -9.50
CA GLN A 361 -15.10 -7.64 -9.03
C GLN A 361 -14.26 -6.94 -7.95
N GLY A 362 -14.49 -7.28 -6.69
CA GLY A 362 -13.71 -6.76 -5.56
C GLY A 362 -12.28 -7.30 -5.56
N THR A 363 -11.39 -6.68 -4.80
CA THR A 363 -10.05 -7.20 -4.56
C THR A 363 -10.11 -8.53 -3.82
N LEU A 364 -9.09 -9.39 -3.95
CA LEU A 364 -9.03 -10.73 -3.33
C LEU A 364 -9.36 -10.75 -1.82
N SER A 365 -8.96 -9.72 -1.08
CA SER A 365 -9.34 -9.58 0.33
C SER A 365 -10.82 -9.25 0.51
N HIS A 366 -11.36 -8.33 -0.29
CA HIS A 366 -12.75 -7.88 -0.18
C HIS A 366 -13.74 -8.98 -0.57
N ASN A 367 -13.44 -9.76 -1.62
CA ASN A 367 -14.28 -10.89 -2.01
C ASN A 367 -14.30 -11.96 -0.93
N ALA A 368 -13.16 -12.22 -0.28
CA ALA A 368 -13.09 -13.17 0.83
C ALA A 368 -13.93 -12.70 2.02
N PHE A 369 -13.96 -11.39 2.32
CA PHE A 369 -14.75 -10.83 3.41
C PHE A 369 -16.25 -10.70 3.09
N ASP A 370 -16.63 -10.35 1.86
CA ASP A 370 -18.04 -10.28 1.46
C ASP A 370 -18.67 -11.67 1.43
N GLU A 371 -17.95 -12.69 0.97
CA GLU A 371 -18.40 -14.08 0.99
C GLU A 371 -18.56 -14.60 2.43
N LEU A 372 -17.65 -14.22 3.34
CA LEU A 372 -17.77 -14.51 4.77
C LEU A 372 -19.02 -13.88 5.38
N LYS A 373 -19.31 -12.63 5.03
CA LYS A 373 -20.53 -11.94 5.48
C LYS A 373 -21.78 -12.64 4.96
N LEU A 374 -21.75 -13.10 3.71
CA LEU A 374 -22.84 -13.87 3.12
C LEU A 374 -23.07 -15.19 3.88
N GLN A 375 -21.98 -15.90 4.19
CA GLN A 375 -22.04 -17.16 4.93
C GLN A 375 -22.57 -16.97 6.36
N GLN A 376 -22.18 -15.90 7.04
CA GLN A 376 -22.71 -15.57 8.37
C GLN A 376 -24.21 -15.26 8.35
N LEU A 377 -24.67 -14.51 7.33
CA LEU A 377 -26.10 -14.26 7.11
C LEU A 377 -26.85 -15.57 6.81
N GLN A 378 -26.27 -16.47 6.03
CA GLN A 378 -26.86 -17.77 5.77
C GLN A 378 -26.97 -18.61 7.05
N TYR A 379 -25.94 -18.61 7.89
CA TYR A 379 -25.95 -19.31 9.17
C TYR A 379 -27.03 -18.75 10.12
N GLN A 380 -27.19 -17.42 10.19
CA GLN A 380 -28.25 -16.78 10.96
C GLN A 380 -29.65 -17.15 10.46
N LYS A 381 -29.86 -17.23 9.14
CA LYS A 381 -31.15 -17.66 8.56
C LYS A 381 -31.48 -19.10 8.92
N VAL A 382 -30.50 -20.00 8.89
CA VAL A 382 -30.70 -21.41 9.28
C VAL A 382 -31.04 -21.49 10.77
N PHE A 383 -30.35 -20.74 11.62
CA PHE A 383 -30.60 -20.73 13.06
C PHE A 383 -32.01 -20.18 13.40
N GLN A 384 -32.44 -19.09 12.75
CA GLN A 384 -33.80 -18.55 12.91
C GLN A 384 -34.88 -19.53 12.44
N LYS A 385 -34.65 -20.27 11.35
CA LYS A 385 -35.59 -21.29 10.87
C LYS A 385 -35.78 -22.42 11.89
N HIS A 386 -34.70 -22.87 12.52
CA HIS A 386 -34.79 -23.89 13.57
C HIS A 386 -35.48 -23.37 14.84
N ASN A 387 -35.24 -22.12 15.23
CA ASN A 387 -35.85 -21.55 16.44
C ASN A 387 -37.37 -21.28 16.28
N ASN A 388 -37.82 -20.93 15.07
CA ASN A 388 -39.25 -20.71 14.80
C ASN A 388 -40.09 -22.00 14.74
N HIS A 389 -39.47 -23.19 14.59
CA HIS A 389 -40.18 -24.47 14.67
C HIS A 389 -40.40 -25.00 16.09
N GLN A 390 -39.94 -24.27 17.12
CA GLN A 390 -40.14 -24.65 18.53
C GLN A 390 -41.20 -23.81 19.27
N SER A 391 -42.05 -23.04 18.60
CA SER A 391 -43.23 -22.45 19.28
C SER A 391 -44.24 -23.55 19.62
N PRO A 392 -44.53 -23.82 20.91
CA PRO A 392 -45.50 -24.83 21.29
C PRO A 392 -46.91 -24.36 20.96
N HIS A 393 -47.66 -25.21 20.28
CA HIS A 393 -49.10 -25.08 20.09
C HIS A 393 -49.77 -25.16 21.47
N ASN A 394 -50.14 -24.00 22.04
CA ASN A 394 -50.86 -23.96 23.31
C ASN A 394 -52.35 -24.24 23.03
N ASN A 395 -52.74 -25.52 23.11
CA ASN A 395 -54.14 -25.94 23.01
C ASN A 395 -54.85 -25.62 24.33
N SER A 396 -55.57 -24.49 24.35
CA SER A 396 -56.62 -24.23 25.34
C SER A 396 -57.92 -24.91 24.90
N SER A 397 -58.28 -26.03 25.53
CA SER A 397 -59.66 -26.53 25.53
C SER A 397 -59.94 -27.36 26.80
N ASP A 398 -61.02 -26.97 27.46
CA ASP A 398 -61.93 -27.75 28.29
C ASP A 398 -61.53 -28.22 29.69
N LYS A 399 -62.12 -27.54 30.70
CA LYS A 399 -62.88 -28.17 31.79
C LYS A 399 -63.66 -27.14 32.60
N GLN A 400 -64.94 -26.95 32.29
CA GLN A 400 -65.89 -26.33 33.22
C GLN A 400 -67.31 -26.90 33.04
N GLN A 401 -67.62 -27.96 33.79
CA GLN A 401 -68.93 -28.55 34.08
C GLN A 401 -68.63 -29.81 34.93
N VAL A 402 -69.23 -30.17 36.07
CA VAL A 402 -70.56 -29.95 36.66
C VAL A 402 -70.42 -30.14 38.18
N ALA A 403 -71.06 -29.29 38.99
CA ALA A 403 -71.36 -29.58 40.38
C ALA A 403 -72.88 -29.72 40.52
N GLN A 404 -73.36 -30.96 40.63
CA GLN A 404 -74.70 -31.29 41.13
C GLN A 404 -74.66 -32.59 41.94
N MET A 405 -75.21 -32.50 43.16
CA MET A 405 -75.81 -33.53 44.01
C MET A 405 -74.91 -34.66 44.55
N LYS A 406 -74.54 -34.55 45.84
CA LYS A 406 -75.23 -35.27 46.92
C LYS A 406 -74.94 -34.67 48.29
#